data_AF-H2Q7C6-F1
#
_entry.id   AF-H2Q7C6-F1
#
_cell.length_a   1.000
_cell.length_b   1.000
_cell.length_c   1.000
_cell.angle_alpha   90.00
_cell.angle_beta   90.00
_cell.angle_gamma   90.00
#
_symmetry.space_group_name_H-M   'P 1'
#
loop_
_entity.id
_entity.type
_entity.pdbx_description
1 polymer ?
#
loop_
_entity_poly.entity_id
_entity_poly.type
_entity_poly.pdbx_seq_one_letter_code
_entity_poly.pdbx_strand_id
1 'polypeptide(L)'
;MDIEKVNSMDLGEFVDVFGNVTERCPLIAAAVWSQRPLSDLEDLEKHFFAFIDALPQSGQEGILRCHPYLAGSELQRGTLTAESQREQSGAGLWSLGADERLRLAELNAQYRARFGFPFVLAARFSNRTAARRLLCPSAQELRTALGEVKKIGSLRLADLLRADPAKL
;
A
#
# COMPACT_ATOMS: atom_id res chain seq x y z
N MET A 1 -1.70 -12.97 -16.03
CA MET A 1 -3.02 -13.46 -15.56
C MET A 1 -4.13 -12.71 -16.29
N ASP A 2 -5.19 -13.39 -16.74
CA ASP A 2 -6.35 -12.77 -17.39
C ASP A 2 -7.59 -12.75 -16.47
N ILE A 3 -8.66 -12.07 -16.90
CA ILE A 3 -9.87 -11.89 -16.08
C ILE A 3 -10.65 -13.20 -15.87
N GLU A 4 -10.62 -14.12 -16.85
CA GLU A 4 -11.27 -15.44 -16.72
C GLU A 4 -10.61 -16.27 -15.63
N LYS A 5 -9.27 -16.27 -15.56
CA LYS A 5 -8.55 -16.90 -14.46
C LYS A 5 -8.92 -16.27 -13.12
N VAL A 6 -9.00 -14.95 -13.02
CA VAL A 6 -9.41 -14.26 -11.79
C VAL A 6 -10.85 -14.64 -11.39
N ASN A 7 -11.78 -14.68 -12.36
CA ASN A 7 -13.18 -15.03 -12.14
C ASN A 7 -13.40 -16.52 -11.83
N SER A 8 -12.41 -17.39 -12.03
CA SER A 8 -12.50 -18.82 -11.68
C SER A 8 -11.90 -19.15 -10.31
N MET A 9 -11.16 -18.23 -9.68
CA MET A 9 -10.57 -18.45 -8.36
C MET A 9 -11.64 -18.64 -7.28
N ASP A 10 -11.43 -19.61 -6.41
CA ASP A 10 -12.17 -19.65 -5.15
C ASP A 10 -11.71 -18.52 -4.20
N LEU A 11 -12.39 -18.37 -3.06
CA LEU A 11 -12.08 -17.29 -2.12
C LEU A 11 -10.65 -17.42 -1.55
N GLY A 12 -10.19 -18.63 -1.30
CA GLY A 12 -8.86 -18.88 -0.75
C GLY A 12 -7.78 -18.49 -1.75
N GLU A 13 -7.85 -19.01 -2.98
CA GLU A 13 -6.92 -18.68 -4.06
C GLU A 13 -6.89 -17.17 -4.33
N PHE A 14 -8.05 -16.52 -4.37
CA PHE A 14 -8.12 -15.08 -4.61
C PHE A 14 -7.48 -14.26 -3.49
N VAL A 15 -7.71 -14.63 -2.22
CA VAL A 15 -7.09 -13.95 -1.08
C VAL A 15 -5.60 -14.24 -1.01
N ASP A 16 -5.14 -15.43 -1.38
CA ASP A 16 -3.71 -15.74 -1.43
C ASP A 16 -2.98 -14.91 -2.49
N VAL A 17 -3.60 -14.70 -3.65
CA VAL A 17 -3.01 -13.92 -4.76
C VAL A 17 -3.11 -12.40 -4.51
N PHE A 18 -4.28 -11.91 -4.09
CA PHE A 18 -4.57 -10.47 -4.03
C PHE A 18 -4.61 -9.90 -2.60
N GLY A 19 -4.47 -10.73 -1.58
CA GLY A 19 -4.66 -10.35 -0.17
C GLY A 19 -3.69 -9.28 0.34
N ASN A 20 -2.54 -9.12 -0.31
CA ASN A 20 -1.60 -8.06 0.01
C ASN A 20 -1.54 -6.93 -1.04
N VAL A 21 -2.54 -6.79 -1.92
CA VAL A 21 -2.65 -5.60 -2.81
C VAL A 21 -2.75 -4.33 -1.98
N THR A 22 -3.48 -4.36 -0.87
CA THR A 22 -3.40 -3.35 0.17
C THR A 22 -2.65 -3.95 1.36
N GLU A 23 -1.56 -3.30 1.77
CA GLU A 23 -0.63 -3.83 2.77
C GLU A 23 -1.35 -4.34 4.03
N ARG A 24 -1.17 -5.63 4.32
CA ARG A 24 -1.72 -6.36 5.48
C ARG A 24 -3.24 -6.24 5.62
N CYS A 25 -3.95 -6.02 4.52
CA CYS A 25 -5.40 -5.83 4.50
C CYS A 25 -6.11 -6.88 3.61
N PRO A 26 -5.97 -8.20 3.89
CA PRO A 26 -6.57 -9.26 3.05
C PRO A 26 -8.10 -9.22 3.02
N LEU A 27 -8.73 -8.58 4.02
CA LEU A 27 -10.17 -8.35 4.05
C LEU A 27 -10.67 -7.62 2.79
N ILE A 28 -9.88 -6.71 2.22
CA ILE A 28 -10.28 -5.96 1.03
C ILE A 28 -10.37 -6.92 -0.17
N ALA A 29 -9.41 -7.82 -0.34
CA ALA A 29 -9.46 -8.84 -1.38
C ALA A 29 -10.68 -9.77 -1.21
N ALA A 30 -10.95 -10.21 0.02
CA ALA A 30 -12.14 -11.03 0.31
C ALA A 30 -13.46 -10.32 -0.01
N ALA A 31 -13.54 -9.01 0.26
CA ALA A 31 -14.71 -8.20 -0.08
C ALA A 31 -14.88 -8.03 -1.61
N VAL A 32 -13.78 -7.77 -2.33
CA VAL A 32 -13.77 -7.66 -3.80
C VAL A 32 -14.15 -8.98 -4.47
N TRP A 33 -13.70 -10.13 -3.93
CA TRP A 33 -14.08 -11.45 -4.45
C TRP A 33 -15.60 -11.68 -4.49
N SER A 34 -16.33 -11.07 -3.57
CA SER A 34 -17.80 -11.17 -3.49
C SER A 34 -18.53 -10.36 -4.57
N GLN A 35 -17.82 -9.55 -5.36
CA GLN A 35 -18.37 -8.71 -6.43
C GLN A 35 -18.24 -9.37 -7.82
N ARG A 36 -17.68 -10.58 -7.89
CA ARG A 36 -17.52 -11.31 -9.14
C ARG A 36 -18.88 -11.73 -9.75
N PRO A 37 -18.95 -11.92 -11.07
CA PRO A 37 -17.86 -11.81 -12.03
C PRO A 37 -17.46 -10.35 -12.29
N LEU A 38 -16.16 -10.11 -12.35
CA LEU A 38 -15.58 -8.82 -12.72
C LEU A 38 -15.47 -8.73 -14.24
N SER A 39 -15.68 -7.55 -14.83
CA SER A 39 -15.71 -7.43 -16.30
C SER A 39 -14.32 -7.48 -16.94
N ASP A 40 -13.34 -6.85 -16.30
CA ASP A 40 -11.95 -6.77 -16.74
C ASP A 40 -11.01 -6.45 -15.56
N LEU A 41 -9.71 -6.32 -15.86
CA LEU A 41 -8.69 -6.03 -14.85
C LEU A 41 -8.76 -4.59 -14.31
N GLU A 42 -9.34 -3.66 -15.07
CA GLU A 42 -9.59 -2.29 -14.60
C GLU A 42 -10.75 -2.28 -13.60
N ASP A 43 -11.77 -3.10 -13.83
CA ASP A 43 -12.90 -3.31 -12.93
C ASP A 43 -12.46 -3.94 -11.60
N LEU A 44 -11.51 -4.90 -11.62
CA LEU A 44 -10.86 -5.42 -10.42
C LEU A 44 -10.25 -4.28 -9.57
N GLU A 45 -9.44 -3.41 -10.19
CA GLU A 45 -8.81 -2.28 -9.50
C GLU A 45 -9.85 -1.30 -8.94
N LYS A 46 -10.88 -0.97 -9.73
CA LYS A 46 -11.98 -0.11 -9.30
C LYS A 46 -12.67 -0.64 -8.05
N HIS A 47 -12.92 -1.94 -7.96
CA HIS A 47 -13.54 -2.54 -6.78
C HIS A 47 -12.66 -2.46 -5.53
N PHE A 48 -11.34 -2.66 -5.65
CA PHE A 48 -10.40 -2.44 -4.54
C PHE A 48 -10.48 -1.00 -4.04
N PHE A 49 -10.45 -0.01 -4.94
CA PHE A 49 -10.42 1.39 -4.55
C PHE A 49 -11.76 1.91 -4.05
N ALA A 50 -12.86 1.44 -4.64
CA ALA A 50 -14.21 1.74 -4.17
C ALA A 50 -14.44 1.24 -2.75
N PHE A 51 -13.93 0.04 -2.41
CA PHE A 51 -14.01 -0.47 -1.04
C PHE A 51 -13.28 0.45 -0.05
N ILE A 52 -12.06 0.90 -0.38
CA ILE A 52 -11.29 1.83 0.45
C ILE A 52 -12.02 3.18 0.64
N ASP A 53 -12.61 3.70 -0.44
CA ASP A 53 -13.34 4.97 -0.41
C ASP A 53 -14.63 4.91 0.41
N ALA A 54 -15.29 3.74 0.42
CA ALA A 54 -16.53 3.52 1.16
C ALA A 54 -16.31 3.33 2.67
N LEU A 55 -15.08 3.08 3.12
CA LEU A 55 -14.79 2.91 4.55
C LEU A 55 -15.04 4.22 5.33
N PRO A 56 -15.52 4.11 6.58
CA PRO A 56 -15.50 5.27 7.48
C PRO A 56 -14.05 5.74 7.68
N GLN A 57 -13.89 7.01 8.07
CA GLN A 57 -12.57 7.62 8.27
C GLN A 57 -11.64 6.76 9.15
N SER A 58 -12.16 6.16 10.22
CA SER A 58 -11.38 5.28 11.11
C SER A 58 -10.86 4.03 10.40
N GLY A 59 -11.62 3.46 9.45
CA GLY A 59 -11.19 2.33 8.63
C GLY A 59 -10.11 2.72 7.62
N GLN A 60 -10.26 3.90 7.00
CA GLN A 60 -9.25 4.47 6.11
C GLN A 60 -7.92 4.73 6.84
N GLU A 61 -7.98 5.33 8.03
CA GLU A 61 -6.80 5.48 8.89
C GLU A 61 -6.24 4.13 9.34
N GLY A 62 -7.10 3.12 9.56
CA GLY A 62 -6.71 1.75 9.85
C GLY A 62 -5.82 1.15 8.76
N ILE A 63 -6.21 1.30 7.48
CA ILE A 63 -5.39 0.87 6.33
C ILE A 63 -4.02 1.53 6.36
N LEU A 64 -3.96 2.84 6.63
CA LEU A 64 -2.68 3.55 6.70
C LEU A 64 -1.81 3.01 7.83
N ARG A 65 -2.40 2.69 8.98
CA ARG A 65 -1.68 2.09 10.13
C ARG A 65 -1.17 0.68 9.88
N CYS A 66 -1.72 -0.04 8.90
CA CYS A 66 -1.20 -1.33 8.46
C CYS A 66 0.11 -1.21 7.68
N HIS A 67 0.41 -0.04 7.09
CA HIS A 67 1.61 0.15 6.29
C HIS A 67 2.86 0.28 7.18
N PRO A 68 3.98 -0.37 6.81
CA PRO A 68 5.23 -0.23 7.54
C PRO A 68 5.81 1.18 7.34
N TYR A 69 6.52 1.68 8.35
CA TYR A 69 7.26 2.93 8.22
C TYR A 69 8.37 2.83 7.17
N LEU A 70 8.54 3.88 6.37
CA LEU A 70 9.67 3.99 5.43
C LEU A 70 10.99 4.01 6.21
N ALA A 71 11.92 3.13 5.84
CA ALA A 71 13.19 2.91 6.54
C ALA A 71 13.04 2.63 8.05
N GLY A 72 11.89 2.09 8.46
CA GLY A 72 11.58 1.79 9.86
C GLY A 72 12.23 0.51 10.38
N SER A 73 11.89 0.16 11.63
CA SER A 73 12.44 -1.02 12.31
C SER A 73 12.18 -2.34 11.59
N GLU A 74 11.08 -2.46 10.85
CA GLU A 74 10.74 -3.66 10.09
C GLU A 74 11.68 -3.89 8.90
N LEU A 75 12.11 -2.81 8.24
CA LEU A 75 13.15 -2.88 7.21
C LEU A 75 14.47 -3.38 7.81
N GLN A 76 14.86 -2.83 8.96
CA GLN A 76 16.11 -3.19 9.65
C GLN A 76 16.13 -4.64 10.14
N ARG A 77 14.97 -5.14 10.58
CA ARG A 77 14.80 -6.52 11.07
C ARG A 77 14.53 -7.53 9.95
N GLY A 78 14.32 -7.07 8.72
CA GLY A 78 13.94 -7.95 7.60
C GLY A 78 12.56 -8.59 7.76
N THR A 79 11.62 -7.89 8.41
CA THR A 79 10.26 -8.39 8.71
C THR A 79 9.18 -7.70 7.89
N LEU A 80 9.55 -7.01 6.80
CA LEU A 80 8.60 -6.47 5.85
C LEU A 80 7.89 -7.59 5.08
N THR A 81 6.70 -7.30 4.58
CA THR A 81 6.09 -8.13 3.53
C THR A 81 6.99 -8.14 2.30
N ALA A 82 6.85 -9.16 1.46
CA ALA A 82 7.66 -9.28 0.24
C ALA A 82 7.48 -8.06 -0.67
N GLU A 83 6.26 -7.55 -0.78
CA GLU A 83 5.90 -6.34 -1.53
C GLU A 83 6.60 -5.11 -0.96
N SER A 84 6.43 -4.83 0.34
CA SER A 84 7.07 -3.67 0.97
C SER A 84 8.60 -3.74 0.95
N GLN A 85 9.18 -4.95 1.03
CA GLN A 85 10.62 -5.12 0.86
C GLN A 85 11.06 -4.72 -0.56
N ARG A 86 10.37 -5.17 -1.61
CA ARG A 86 10.67 -4.79 -3.00
C ARG A 86 10.51 -3.28 -3.21
N GLU A 87 9.42 -2.70 -2.70
CA GLU A 87 9.11 -1.27 -2.83
C GLU A 87 10.17 -0.40 -2.15
N GLN A 88 10.49 -0.68 -0.88
CA GLN A 88 11.46 0.11 -0.14
C GLN A 88 12.89 -0.05 -0.69
N SER A 89 13.27 -1.26 -1.13
CA SER A 89 14.55 -1.48 -1.82
C SER A 89 14.61 -0.71 -3.15
N GLY A 90 13.56 -0.78 -3.97
CA GLY A 90 13.48 -0.05 -5.25
C GLY A 90 13.48 1.47 -5.09
N ALA A 91 12.96 1.98 -3.97
CA ALA A 91 13.01 3.40 -3.61
C ALA A 91 14.39 3.85 -3.07
N GLY A 92 15.37 2.94 -2.95
CA GLY A 92 16.71 3.23 -2.43
C GLY A 92 16.78 3.42 -0.91
N LEU A 93 15.73 3.00 -0.18
CA LEU A 93 15.69 3.16 1.28
C LEU A 93 16.67 2.22 2.01
N TRP A 94 17.09 1.14 1.34
CA TRP A 94 18.10 0.21 1.86
C TRP A 94 19.51 0.83 1.91
N SER A 95 19.82 1.68 0.94
CA SER A 95 21.16 2.28 0.75
C SER A 95 21.34 3.63 1.43
N LEU A 96 20.38 4.07 2.25
CA LEU A 96 20.47 5.38 2.91
C LEU A 96 21.67 5.49 3.84
N GLY A 97 22.23 6.70 3.96
CA GLY A 97 23.21 7.03 4.98
C GLY A 97 22.60 7.09 6.38
N ALA A 98 23.45 7.18 7.41
CA ALA A 98 22.99 7.34 8.80
C ALA A 98 22.13 8.61 8.99
N ASP A 99 22.56 9.74 8.41
CA ASP A 99 21.85 11.03 8.52
C ASP A 99 20.49 10.99 7.82
N GLU A 100 20.39 10.33 6.67
CA GLU A 100 19.12 10.19 5.94
C GLU A 100 18.13 9.29 6.69
N ARG A 101 18.63 8.21 7.30
CA ARG A 101 17.83 7.35 8.19
C ARG A 101 17.33 8.12 9.41
N LEU A 102 18.17 8.95 10.03
CA LEU A 102 17.77 9.79 11.17
C LEU A 102 16.66 10.76 10.77
N ARG A 103 16.80 11.46 9.63
CA ARG A 103 15.79 12.38 9.12
C ARG A 103 14.46 11.68 8.81
N LEU A 104 14.50 10.47 8.24
CA LEU A 104 13.29 9.68 8.01
C LEU A 104 12.65 9.21 9.33
N ALA A 105 13.44 8.83 10.33
CA ALA A 105 12.93 8.49 11.65
C ALA A 105 12.23 9.67 12.32
N GLU A 106 12.84 10.86 12.27
CA GLU A 106 12.25 12.11 12.76
C GLU A 106 10.96 12.46 12.01
N LEU A 107 10.95 12.34 10.68
CA LEU A 107 9.75 12.52 9.87
C LEU A 107 8.64 11.56 10.29
N ASN A 108 8.95 10.26 10.41
CA ASN A 108 7.97 9.26 10.82
C ASN A 108 7.38 9.58 12.19
N ALA A 109 8.21 10.04 13.15
CA ALA A 109 7.76 10.44 14.47
C ALA A 109 6.85 11.67 14.44
N GLN A 110 7.25 12.74 13.74
CA GLN A 110 6.46 13.96 13.60
C GLN A 110 5.11 13.68 12.90
N TYR A 111 5.16 12.89 11.83
CA TYR A 111 3.99 12.55 11.05
C TYR A 111 3.00 11.70 11.84
N ARG A 112 3.49 10.69 12.58
CA ARG A 112 2.66 9.90 13.51
C ARG A 112 2.05 10.77 14.61
N ALA A 113 2.82 11.67 15.22
CA ALA A 113 2.33 12.54 16.28
C ALA A 113 1.22 13.48 15.80
N ARG A 114 1.32 13.96 14.55
CA ARG A 114 0.35 14.90 13.97
C ARG A 114 -0.92 14.21 13.44
N PHE A 115 -0.76 13.12 12.69
CA PHE A 115 -1.87 12.52 11.93
C PHE A 115 -2.34 11.18 12.48
N GLY A 116 -1.56 10.54 13.35
CA GLY A 116 -1.94 9.26 13.97
C GLY A 116 -1.79 8.04 13.05
N PHE A 117 -1.10 8.18 11.92
CA PHE A 117 -0.77 7.08 10.99
C PHE A 117 0.62 7.28 10.35
N PRO A 118 1.23 6.23 9.75
CA PRO A 118 2.54 6.30 9.08
C PRO A 118 2.58 7.22 7.85
N PHE A 119 3.76 7.73 7.51
CA PHE A 119 4.00 8.42 6.25
C PHE A 119 4.09 7.41 5.10
N VAL A 120 3.03 7.34 4.29
CA VAL A 120 2.94 6.43 3.12
C VAL A 120 3.26 7.19 1.83
N LEU A 121 4.10 6.62 0.96
CA LEU A 121 4.52 7.23 -0.31
C LEU A 121 4.83 6.14 -1.35
N ALA A 122 4.23 6.24 -2.54
CA ALA A 122 4.46 5.34 -3.68
C ALA A 122 5.64 5.79 -4.57
N ALA A 123 6.10 7.03 -4.39
CA ALA A 123 7.16 7.65 -5.17
C ALA A 123 8.49 7.71 -4.39
N ARG A 124 9.55 8.11 -5.09
CA ARG A 124 10.85 8.39 -4.46
C ARG A 124 10.71 9.45 -3.37
N PHE A 125 11.28 9.16 -2.20
CA PHE A 125 11.28 10.08 -1.07
C PHE A 125 11.95 11.42 -1.44
N SER A 126 11.34 12.52 -0.99
CA SER A 126 11.99 13.83 -0.98
C SER A 126 11.56 14.64 0.25
N ASN A 127 12.52 15.35 0.85
CA ASN A 127 12.27 16.23 2.00
C ASN A 127 11.22 17.31 1.68
N ARG A 128 11.20 17.80 0.43
CA ARG A 128 10.21 18.79 -0.03
C ARG A 128 8.80 18.24 0.00
N THR A 129 8.60 17.00 -0.46
CA THR A 129 7.29 16.33 -0.41
C THR A 129 6.83 16.14 1.03
N ALA A 130 7.72 15.66 1.90
CA ALA A 130 7.44 15.43 3.31
C ALA A 130 7.05 16.71 4.05
N ALA A 131 7.85 17.78 3.91
CA ALA A 131 7.58 19.07 4.53
C ALA A 131 6.22 19.64 4.09
N ARG A 132 5.90 19.55 2.78
CA ARG A 132 4.60 20.01 2.27
C ARG A 132 3.44 19.25 2.93
N ARG A 133 3.53 17.93 3.03
CA ARG A 133 2.47 17.07 3.58
C ARG A 133 2.30 17.27 5.10
N LEU A 134 3.38 17.49 5.85
CA LEU A 134 3.31 17.84 7.27
C LEU A 134 2.56 19.14 7.55
N LEU A 135 2.54 20.09 6.60
CA LEU A 135 1.83 21.36 6.75
C LEU A 135 0.35 21.29 6.35
N CYS A 136 -0.08 20.19 5.71
CA CYS A 136 -1.47 20.04 5.29
C CYS A 136 -2.43 19.84 6.48
N PRO A 137 -3.70 20.27 6.36
CA PRO A 137 -4.77 19.89 7.28
C PRO A 137 -4.99 18.37 7.26
N SER A 138 -5.35 17.79 8.41
CA SER A 138 -5.48 16.32 8.56
C SER A 138 -6.43 15.67 7.56
N ALA A 139 -7.57 16.29 7.27
CA ALA A 139 -8.51 15.78 6.28
C ALA A 139 -7.94 15.76 4.85
N GLN A 140 -7.10 16.74 4.49
CA GLN A 140 -6.42 16.75 3.20
C GLN A 140 -5.33 15.67 3.16
N GLU A 141 -4.57 15.55 4.25
CA GLU A 141 -3.49 14.59 4.33
C GLU A 141 -3.98 13.15 4.29
N LEU A 142 -5.11 12.84 4.92
CA LEU A 142 -5.76 11.52 4.82
C LEU A 142 -6.04 11.16 3.35
N ARG A 143 -6.65 12.08 2.58
CA ARG A 143 -6.92 11.85 1.15
C ARG A 143 -5.63 11.67 0.34
N THR A 144 -4.60 12.46 0.64
CA THR A 144 -3.29 12.32 -0.01
C THR A 144 -2.66 10.97 0.30
N ALA A 145 -2.65 10.55 1.57
CA ALA A 145 -2.08 9.28 1.99
C ALA A 145 -2.82 8.08 1.39
N LEU A 146 -4.16 8.10 1.36
CA LEU A 146 -4.96 7.07 0.67
C LEU A 146 -4.71 7.06 -0.84
N GLY A 147 -4.48 8.21 -1.46
CA GLY A 147 -4.05 8.29 -2.85
C GLY A 147 -2.71 7.59 -3.10
N GLU A 148 -1.77 7.66 -2.15
CA GLU A 148 -0.51 6.91 -2.22
C GLU A 148 -0.73 5.41 -2.00
N VAL A 149 -1.63 5.00 -1.09
CA VAL A 149 -2.03 3.58 -0.92
C VAL A 149 -2.60 3.01 -2.23
N LYS A 150 -3.49 3.74 -2.90
CA LYS A 150 -4.07 3.30 -4.19
C LYS A 150 -3.00 3.17 -5.27
N LYS A 151 -2.05 4.09 -5.35
CA LYS A 151 -0.91 3.97 -6.30
C LYS A 151 -0.07 2.73 -6.02
N ILE A 152 0.24 2.44 -4.75
CA ILE A 152 0.93 1.21 -4.36
C ILE A 152 0.11 -0.02 -4.77
N GLY A 153 -1.21 0.00 -4.50
CA GLY A 153 -2.13 -1.06 -4.91
C GLY A 153 -2.15 -1.29 -6.43
N SER A 154 -2.22 -0.23 -7.23
CA SER A 154 -2.13 -0.32 -8.70
C SER A 154 -0.84 -0.96 -9.17
N LEU A 155 0.30 -0.59 -8.56
CA LEU A 155 1.60 -1.18 -8.89
C LEU A 155 1.64 -2.68 -8.54
N ARG A 156 1.17 -3.04 -7.35
CA ARG A 156 1.08 -4.45 -6.92
C ARG A 156 0.15 -5.27 -7.82
N LEU A 157 -1.02 -4.73 -8.19
CA LEU A 157 -1.93 -5.37 -9.13
C LEU A 157 -1.26 -5.55 -10.49
N ALA A 158 -0.60 -4.52 -11.03
CA ALA A 158 0.10 -4.61 -12.31
C ALA A 158 1.19 -5.69 -12.29
N ASP A 159 1.93 -5.82 -11.19
CA ASP A 159 2.95 -6.86 -11.01
C ASP A 159 2.32 -8.27 -11.00
N LEU A 160 1.24 -8.48 -10.25
CA LEU A 160 0.51 -9.76 -10.20
C LEU A 160 -0.10 -10.14 -11.56
N LEU A 161 -0.61 -9.16 -12.30
CA LEU A 161 -1.28 -9.38 -13.58
C LEU A 161 -0.29 -9.63 -14.72
N ARG A 162 0.91 -9.03 -14.65
CA ARG A 162 2.02 -9.29 -15.57
C ARG A 162 2.78 -10.57 -15.24
N ALA A 163 2.82 -10.98 -13.97
CA ALA A 163 3.44 -12.23 -13.57
C ALA A 163 2.70 -13.41 -14.20
N ASP A 164 3.47 -14.31 -14.81
CA ASP A 164 2.99 -15.62 -15.26
C ASP A 164 2.93 -16.52 -14.01
N PRO A 165 1.76 -17.02 -13.58
CA PRO A 165 1.64 -17.86 -12.39
C PRO A 165 2.45 -19.17 -12.49
N ALA A 166 2.96 -19.54 -13.67
CA ALA A 166 3.90 -20.66 -13.83
C ALA A 166 5.34 -20.37 -13.35
N LYS A 167 5.63 -19.18 -12.80
CA LYS A 167 6.98 -18.76 -12.36
C LYS A 167 7.09 -18.33 -10.89
N LEU A 168 6.09 -18.64 -10.06
CA LEU A 168 6.17 -18.52 -8.60
C LEU A 168 6.32 -19.89 -7.95
#